data_AF-A0A926FBY3-F1
#
_entry.id   AF-A0A926FBY3-F1
#
_cell.length_a   1.000
_cell.length_b   1.000
_cell.length_c   1.000
_cell.angle_alpha   90.00
_cell.angle_beta   90.00
_cell.angle_gamma   90.00
#
_symmetry.space_group_name_H-M   'P 1'
#
loop_
_entity.id
_entity.type
_entity.pdbx_description
1 polymer ?
#
loop_
_entity_poly.entity_id
_entity_poly.type
_entity_poly.pdbx_seq_one_letter_code
_entity_poly.pdbx_strand_id
1 'polypeptide(L)'
;MPGQQFSFNGVVGQRSAQTGFKTAKVYQGGEIVDGIGGGICQVSTTLYNAALYSDLKIVYRTNHSMPVSYVPSGRDATVSYGSIDFKFSNNQGYPIKLGCSASNGRLTCSVYGIKLQNKKVEITTQTVSTTPFTVKEVEDSTLPDGKRKVKQAGSEGSVVDTFKTVYINGESQGTNKISRSNYSAITQIELVGTKKNEIADTPAAAAFGETYVGDDTIQQ
;
A
#
# COMPACT_ATOMS: atom_id res chain seq x y z
N MET A 1 8.97 14.88 27.90
CA MET A 1 8.63 15.09 29.34
C MET A 1 7.18 14.68 29.61
N PRO A 2 6.76 14.49 30.88
CA PRO A 2 5.34 14.36 31.24
C PRO A 2 4.49 15.48 30.62
N GLY A 3 3.29 15.17 30.14
CA GLY A 3 2.36 16.10 29.51
C GLY A 3 2.76 16.61 28.12
N GLN A 4 4.03 16.48 27.73
CA GLN A 4 4.53 17.00 26.47
C GLN A 4 3.97 16.20 25.28
N GLN A 5 3.63 16.93 24.22
CA GLN A 5 3.20 16.38 22.95
C GLN A 5 4.38 16.25 21.98
N PHE A 6 4.47 15.09 21.34
CA PHE A 6 5.32 14.85 20.18
C PHE A 6 4.53 15.12 18.90
N SER A 7 5.18 15.77 17.92
CA SER A 7 4.68 15.94 16.55
C SER A 7 5.72 15.37 15.60
N PHE A 8 5.31 14.42 14.76
CA PHE A 8 6.22 13.76 13.84
C PHE A 8 6.81 14.75 12.83
N ASN A 9 5.98 15.58 12.22
CA ASN A 9 6.45 16.62 11.31
C ASN A 9 7.20 17.75 12.02
N GLY A 10 6.88 18.05 13.28
CA GLY A 10 7.61 19.02 14.07
C GLY A 10 9.04 18.57 14.39
N VAL A 11 9.26 17.27 14.61
CA VAL A 11 10.59 16.70 14.90
C VAL A 11 11.36 16.39 13.62
N VAL A 12 10.70 15.81 12.62
CA VAL A 12 11.37 15.34 11.40
C VAL A 12 11.54 16.45 10.36
N GLY A 13 10.66 17.47 10.36
CA GLY A 13 10.76 18.61 9.44
C GLY A 13 10.41 18.29 7.99
N GLN A 14 10.71 19.23 7.09
CA GLN A 14 10.44 19.08 5.66
C GLN A 14 11.29 17.97 5.03
N ARG A 15 10.71 17.21 4.10
CA ARG A 15 11.41 16.14 3.37
C ARG A 15 12.01 16.74 2.10
N SER A 16 13.31 17.01 2.12
CA SER A 16 14.04 17.53 0.97
C SER A 16 15.45 16.95 0.91
N ALA A 17 16.10 17.07 -0.25
CA ALA A 17 17.50 16.67 -0.39
C ALA A 17 18.41 17.46 0.57
N GLN A 18 18.10 18.75 0.78
CA GLN A 18 18.84 19.63 1.70
C GLN A 18 18.70 19.19 3.16
N THR A 19 17.57 18.58 3.55
CA THR A 19 17.37 18.00 4.88
C THR A 19 17.84 16.54 4.97
N GLY A 20 18.58 16.06 3.98
CA GLY A 20 19.23 14.75 3.98
C GLY A 20 18.32 13.60 3.53
N PHE A 21 17.11 13.87 3.04
CA PHE A 21 16.23 12.83 2.52
C PHE A 21 16.70 12.35 1.14
N LYS A 22 16.64 11.04 0.96
CA LYS A 22 16.97 10.39 -0.30
C LYS A 22 15.70 10.11 -1.10
N THR A 23 15.90 9.95 -2.40
CA THR A 23 14.88 9.42 -3.30
C THR A 23 14.64 7.94 -2.99
N ALA A 24 13.38 7.55 -2.87
CA ALA A 24 12.93 6.19 -2.69
C ALA A 24 11.54 6.03 -3.30
N LYS A 25 10.99 4.81 -3.31
CA LYS A 25 9.65 4.56 -3.86
C LYS A 25 8.58 5.27 -3.02
N VAL A 26 7.71 6.01 -3.69
CA VAL A 26 6.54 6.71 -3.15
C VAL A 26 5.30 6.36 -3.96
N TYR A 27 4.13 6.44 -3.33
CA TYR A 27 2.86 6.36 -4.06
C TYR A 27 2.48 7.76 -4.56
N GLN A 28 2.29 7.91 -5.87
CA GLN A 28 1.83 9.15 -6.49
C GLN A 28 0.82 8.81 -7.59
N GLY A 29 -0.39 9.38 -7.51
CA GLY A 29 -1.41 9.18 -8.55
C GLY A 29 -1.88 7.73 -8.75
N GLY A 30 -1.74 6.87 -7.75
CA GLY A 30 -2.05 5.43 -7.86
C GLY A 30 -0.89 4.57 -8.34
N GLU A 31 0.24 5.17 -8.71
CA GLU A 31 1.45 4.47 -9.17
C GLU A 31 2.58 4.54 -8.14
N ILE A 32 3.54 3.62 -8.24
CA ILE A 32 4.77 3.64 -7.44
C ILE A 32 5.87 4.32 -8.27
N VAL A 33 6.28 5.51 -7.86
CA VAL A 33 7.32 6.31 -8.55
C VAL A 33 8.49 6.61 -7.61
N ASP A 34 9.60 7.09 -8.16
CA ASP A 34 10.71 7.59 -7.36
C ASP A 34 10.42 9.00 -6.84
N GLY A 35 10.52 9.20 -5.53
CA GLY A 35 10.27 10.48 -4.88
C GLY A 35 11.07 10.67 -3.60
N ILE A 36 11.30 11.93 -3.23
CA ILE A 36 12.07 12.28 -2.02
C ILE A 36 11.29 11.87 -0.77
N GLY A 37 11.95 11.18 0.15
CA GLY A 37 11.36 10.78 1.42
C GLY A 37 10.45 9.55 1.33
N GLY A 38 10.60 8.73 0.28
CA GLY A 38 9.96 7.43 0.22
C GLY A 38 10.23 6.58 1.45
N GLY A 39 9.21 5.85 1.92
CA GLY A 39 9.25 5.06 3.15
C GLY A 39 8.98 5.84 4.45
N ILE A 40 8.80 7.16 4.42
CA ILE A 40 8.58 7.94 5.64
C ILE A 40 7.34 7.51 6.44
N CYS A 41 6.27 7.09 5.75
CA CYS A 41 5.06 6.60 6.39
C CYS A 41 5.25 5.26 7.12
N GLN A 42 6.29 4.48 6.77
CA GLN A 42 6.67 3.30 7.55
C GLN A 42 7.23 3.74 8.91
N VAL A 43 8.01 4.84 8.96
CA VAL A 43 8.55 5.40 10.20
C VAL A 43 7.44 5.89 11.13
N SER A 44 6.50 6.70 10.61
CA SER A 44 5.36 7.16 11.42
C SER A 44 4.49 6.00 11.88
N THR A 45 4.28 5.00 11.02
CA THR A 45 3.50 3.78 11.37
C THR A 45 4.18 2.96 12.46
N THR A 46 5.49 2.71 12.37
CA THR A 46 6.21 1.94 13.39
C THR A 46 6.23 2.70 14.71
N LEU A 47 6.44 4.02 14.67
CA LEU A 47 6.39 4.85 15.88
C LEU A 47 4.99 4.90 16.50
N TYR A 48 3.94 4.98 15.67
CA TYR A 48 2.55 4.91 16.14
C TYR A 48 2.27 3.62 16.92
N ASN A 49 2.68 2.48 16.38
CA ASN A 49 2.50 1.20 17.06
C ASN A 49 3.34 1.11 18.35
N ALA A 50 4.56 1.65 18.35
CA ALA A 50 5.36 1.73 19.57
C ALA A 50 4.67 2.59 20.64
N ALA A 51 4.06 3.71 20.26
CA ALA A 51 3.28 4.57 21.16
C ALA A 51 2.03 3.86 21.70
N LEU A 52 1.30 3.12 20.85
CA LEU A 52 0.16 2.31 21.27
C LEU A 52 0.54 1.26 22.30
N TYR A 53 1.57 0.46 22.02
CA TYR A 53 2.05 -0.59 22.93
C TYR A 53 2.59 -0.04 24.25
N SER A 54 3.02 1.22 24.25
CA SER A 54 3.51 1.93 25.43
C SER A 54 2.41 2.66 26.19
N ASP A 55 1.14 2.44 25.82
CA ASP A 55 -0.03 3.06 26.42
C ASP A 55 0.04 4.60 26.44
N LEU A 56 0.67 5.18 25.41
CA LEU A 56 0.71 6.64 25.23
C LEU A 56 -0.62 7.13 24.63
N LYS A 57 -1.00 8.35 25.00
CA LYS A 57 -2.19 9.01 24.45
C LYS A 57 -1.91 9.47 23.03
N ILE A 58 -2.58 8.86 22.07
CA ILE A 58 -2.59 9.33 20.68
C ILE A 58 -3.43 10.60 20.61
N VAL A 59 -2.83 11.68 20.11
CA VAL A 59 -3.49 13.00 19.99
C VAL A 59 -4.07 13.19 18.61
N TYR A 60 -3.32 12.80 17.57
CA TYR A 60 -3.76 12.89 16.19
C TYR A 60 -3.12 11.77 15.37
N ARG A 61 -3.95 11.06 14.62
CA ARG A 61 -3.55 10.01 13.69
C ARG A 61 -4.56 9.91 12.56
N THR A 62 -4.05 9.70 11.35
CA THR A 62 -4.84 9.45 10.15
C THR A 62 -4.32 8.17 9.47
N ASN A 63 -5.22 7.32 8.95
CA ASN A 63 -4.81 6.18 8.11
C ASN A 63 -4.48 6.63 6.69
N HIS A 64 -3.75 5.79 5.96
CA HIS A 64 -3.61 5.87 4.52
C HIS A 64 -4.98 5.69 3.86
N SER A 65 -5.19 6.32 2.71
CA SER A 65 -6.40 6.15 1.91
C SER A 65 -6.57 4.72 1.39
N MET A 66 -5.47 3.98 1.23
CA MET A 66 -5.45 2.59 0.76
C MET A 66 -4.74 1.71 1.78
N PRO A 67 -5.05 0.40 1.84
CA PRO A 67 -4.33 -0.53 2.70
C PRO A 67 -2.84 -0.57 2.32
N VAL A 68 -1.98 -0.68 3.33
CA VAL A 68 -0.53 -0.83 3.15
C VAL A 68 -0.11 -2.23 3.55
N SER A 69 0.88 -2.80 2.85
CA SER A 69 1.26 -4.21 3.03
C SER A 69 2.12 -4.49 4.27
N TYR A 70 2.76 -3.47 4.84
CA TYR A 70 3.75 -3.63 5.92
C TYR A 70 3.16 -3.59 7.33
N VAL A 71 1.84 -3.38 7.48
CA VAL A 71 1.16 -3.41 8.78
C VAL A 71 -0.31 -3.83 8.59
N PRO A 72 -0.95 -4.52 9.56
CA PRO A 72 -2.38 -4.79 9.48
C PRO A 72 -3.22 -3.51 9.34
N SER A 73 -4.34 -3.59 8.62
CA SER A 73 -5.32 -2.50 8.52
C SER A 73 -5.78 -2.05 9.92
N GLY A 74 -5.95 -0.74 10.10
CA GLY A 74 -6.24 -0.09 11.37
C GLY A 74 -4.99 0.36 12.14
N ARG A 75 -3.80 -0.13 11.76
CA ARG A 75 -2.57 0.07 12.54
C ARG A 75 -1.52 0.96 11.86
N ASP A 76 -1.83 1.52 10.71
CA ASP A 76 -0.97 2.44 9.99
C ASP A 76 -1.11 3.89 10.48
N ALA A 77 -0.15 4.76 10.20
CA ALA A 77 -0.28 6.20 10.41
C ALA A 77 0.39 6.94 9.26
N THR A 78 -0.39 7.64 8.44
CA THR A 78 0.12 8.41 7.30
C THR A 78 0.55 9.81 7.73
N VAL A 79 1.57 10.35 7.05
CA VAL A 79 2.10 11.69 7.29
C VAL A 79 2.47 12.33 5.96
N SER A 80 2.24 13.63 5.87
CA SER A 80 2.65 14.49 4.77
C SER A 80 3.00 15.85 5.35
N TYR A 81 4.24 16.30 5.13
CA TYR A 81 4.71 17.55 5.70
C TYR A 81 3.83 18.72 5.25
N GLY A 82 3.45 19.60 6.17
CA GLY A 82 2.56 20.73 5.93
C GLY A 82 1.06 20.40 5.88
N SER A 83 0.65 19.13 5.90
CA SER A 83 -0.78 18.75 5.79
C SER A 83 -1.25 17.67 6.77
N ILE A 84 -0.56 16.53 6.83
CA ILE A 84 -0.94 15.39 7.68
C ILE A 84 0.19 15.05 8.64
N ASP A 85 -0.10 15.02 9.93
CA ASP A 85 0.88 14.73 10.98
C ASP A 85 0.53 13.47 11.77
N PHE A 86 1.45 13.01 12.60
CA PHE A 86 1.20 12.02 13.64
C PHE A 86 1.63 12.62 14.99
N LYS A 87 0.70 12.66 15.95
CA LYS A 87 0.93 13.30 17.25
C LYS A 87 0.49 12.39 18.40
N PHE A 88 1.29 12.33 19.44
CA PHE A 88 0.96 11.68 20.70
C PHE A 88 1.49 12.49 21.88
N SER A 89 0.94 12.29 23.07
CA SER A 89 1.38 12.96 24.29
C SER A 89 1.83 11.94 25.32
N ASN A 90 2.88 12.28 26.07
CA ASN A 90 3.28 11.50 27.22
C ASN A 90 2.33 11.75 28.40
N ASN A 91 1.31 10.92 28.53
CA ASN A 91 0.35 10.91 29.64
C ASN A 91 0.87 10.17 30.88
N GLN A 92 2.16 9.83 30.93
CA GLN A 92 2.78 9.24 32.12
C GLN A 92 3.33 10.35 33.04
N GLY A 93 3.44 10.04 34.34
CA GLY A 93 4.01 10.94 35.35
C GLY A 93 5.54 11.06 35.32
N TYR A 94 6.21 10.42 34.34
CA TYR A 94 7.68 10.41 34.22
C TYR A 94 8.14 10.63 32.78
N PRO A 95 9.40 11.07 32.56
CA PRO A 95 9.97 11.21 31.22
C PRO A 95 10.04 9.87 30.46
N ILE A 96 9.85 9.92 29.16
CA ILE A 96 10.07 8.79 28.24
C ILE A 96 11.16 9.15 27.25
N LYS A 97 11.86 8.12 26.75
CA LYS A 97 12.84 8.24 25.65
C LYS A 97 12.33 7.49 24.43
N LEU A 98 12.40 8.12 23.27
CA LEU A 98 12.14 7.48 21.99
C LEU A 98 13.46 7.01 21.39
N GLY A 99 13.50 5.77 20.89
CA GLY A 99 14.59 5.23 20.10
C GLY A 99 14.05 4.77 18.75
N CYS A 100 14.70 5.14 17.66
CA CYS A 100 14.37 4.67 16.32
C CYS A 100 15.64 4.25 15.60
N SER A 101 15.64 3.07 14.97
CA SER A 101 16.77 2.57 14.19
C SER A 101 16.28 1.86 12.94
N ALA A 102 17.07 1.94 11.88
CA ALA A 102 16.85 1.20 10.64
C ALA A 102 18.14 0.48 10.27
N SER A 103 18.11 -0.86 10.24
CA SER A 103 19.24 -1.69 9.85
C SER A 103 18.75 -3.03 9.29
N ASN A 104 19.50 -3.61 8.34
CA ASN A 104 19.21 -4.92 7.74
C ASN A 104 17.76 -5.04 7.23
N GLY A 105 17.23 -3.98 6.60
CA GLY A 105 15.85 -3.94 6.10
C GLY A 105 14.76 -3.90 7.18
N ARG A 106 15.12 -3.76 8.47
CA ARG A 106 14.17 -3.60 9.58
C ARG A 106 14.23 -2.20 10.16
N LEU A 107 13.05 -1.63 10.33
CA LEU A 107 12.83 -0.41 11.09
C LEU A 107 12.28 -0.80 12.47
N THR A 108 12.91 -0.29 13.53
CA THR A 108 12.47 -0.50 14.93
C THR A 108 12.26 0.86 15.59
N CYS A 109 11.11 1.03 16.24
CA CYS A 109 10.85 2.14 17.15
C CYS A 109 10.59 1.58 18.54
N SER A 110 11.21 2.19 19.55
CA SER A 110 11.11 1.79 20.95
C SER A 110 10.78 3.00 21.81
N VAL A 111 9.95 2.79 22.83
CA VAL A 111 9.70 3.78 23.88
C VAL A 111 10.25 3.19 25.17
N TYR A 112 11.13 3.93 25.82
CA TYR A 112 11.69 3.59 27.12
C TYR A 112 11.06 4.49 28.17
N GLY A 113 10.68 3.89 29.30
CA GLY A 113 10.09 4.58 30.43
C GLY A 113 10.35 3.81 31.72
N ILE A 114 9.70 4.22 32.80
CA ILE A 114 9.83 3.58 34.11
C ILE A 114 8.77 2.49 34.25
N LYS A 115 9.19 1.25 34.52
CA LYS A 115 8.27 0.14 34.79
C LYS A 115 7.77 0.21 36.24
N LEU A 116 6.66 0.93 36.46
CA LEU A 116 6.03 1.03 37.79
C LEU A 116 5.17 -0.19 38.15
N GLN A 117 4.62 -0.87 37.15
CA GLN A 117 3.75 -2.03 37.32
C GLN A 117 3.90 -2.98 36.13
N ASN A 118 3.42 -4.22 36.28
CA ASN A 118 3.42 -5.17 35.17
C ASN A 118 2.27 -4.88 34.20
N LYS A 119 2.45 -3.85 33.36
CA LYS A 119 1.50 -3.45 32.32
C LYS A 119 1.79 -4.16 31.00
N LYS A 120 0.75 -4.69 30.34
CA LYS A 120 0.79 -5.18 28.95
C LYS A 120 -0.33 -4.51 28.17
N VAL A 121 -0.07 -4.13 26.93
CA VAL A 121 -1.07 -3.60 26.00
C VAL A 121 -1.25 -4.59 24.84
N GLU A 122 -2.49 -4.88 24.52
CA GLU A 122 -2.87 -5.64 23.33
C GLU A 122 -3.67 -4.75 22.38
N ILE A 123 -3.36 -4.85 21.08
CA ILE A 123 -4.03 -4.11 20.02
C ILE A 123 -4.68 -5.11 19.07
N THR A 124 -5.99 -5.02 18.91
CA THR A 124 -6.78 -5.85 18.01
C THR A 124 -7.54 -4.99 17.01
N THR A 125 -7.92 -5.59 15.89
CA THR A 125 -8.62 -4.90 14.80
C THR A 125 -9.80 -5.73 14.33
N GLN A 126 -10.88 -5.07 13.95
CA GLN A 126 -12.09 -5.70 13.43
C GLN A 126 -12.50 -4.99 12.14
N THR A 127 -12.62 -5.74 11.04
CA THR A 127 -13.25 -5.24 9.83
C THR A 127 -14.74 -5.09 10.06
N VAL A 128 -15.24 -3.87 9.91
CA VAL A 128 -16.65 -3.49 10.08
C VAL A 128 -17.42 -3.69 8.78
N SER A 129 -16.81 -3.33 7.66
CA SER A 129 -17.37 -3.51 6.33
C SER A 129 -16.27 -3.56 5.27
N THR A 130 -16.60 -4.12 4.12
CA THR A 130 -15.77 -4.07 2.91
C THR A 130 -16.53 -3.37 1.79
N THR A 131 -15.79 -2.91 0.78
CA THR A 131 -16.34 -2.32 -0.44
C THR A 131 -15.66 -3.01 -1.62
N PRO A 132 -16.40 -3.74 -2.47
CA PRO A 132 -15.83 -4.40 -3.63
C PRO A 132 -15.11 -3.41 -4.54
N PHE A 133 -14.04 -3.85 -5.18
CA PHE A 133 -13.40 -3.05 -6.23
C PHE A 133 -14.18 -3.14 -7.54
N THR A 134 -13.98 -2.14 -8.40
CA THR A 134 -14.49 -2.13 -9.76
C THR A 134 -13.42 -2.59 -10.74
N VAL A 135 -13.82 -3.09 -11.91
CA VAL A 135 -12.92 -3.39 -13.03
C VAL A 135 -13.09 -2.32 -14.10
N LYS A 136 -11.98 -1.74 -14.56
CA LYS A 136 -11.92 -0.84 -15.71
C LYS A 136 -11.13 -1.52 -16.82
N GLU A 137 -11.80 -1.74 -17.94
CA GLU A 137 -11.14 -2.20 -19.17
C GLU A 137 -10.55 -1.01 -19.93
N VAL A 138 -9.34 -1.18 -20.45
CA VAL A 138 -8.63 -0.21 -21.27
C VAL A 138 -8.11 -0.93 -22.51
N GLU A 139 -8.45 -0.44 -23.70
CA GLU A 139 -7.96 -1.02 -24.94
C GLU A 139 -6.44 -0.88 -25.06
N ASP A 140 -5.80 -1.92 -25.58
CA ASP A 140 -4.35 -1.95 -25.83
C ASP A 140 -4.07 -2.53 -27.22
N SER A 141 -3.67 -1.66 -28.14
CA SER A 141 -3.36 -2.00 -29.53
C SER A 141 -2.04 -2.77 -29.70
N THR A 142 -1.28 -2.96 -28.62
CA THR A 142 -0.07 -3.79 -28.61
C THR A 142 -0.36 -5.26 -28.26
N LEU A 143 -1.51 -5.53 -27.64
CA LEU A 143 -1.95 -6.88 -27.27
C LEU A 143 -2.80 -7.50 -28.39
N PRO A 144 -2.62 -8.79 -28.72
CA PRO A 144 -3.46 -9.48 -29.70
C PRO A 144 -4.94 -9.40 -29.35
N ASP A 145 -5.80 -9.33 -30.37
CA ASP A 145 -7.25 -9.23 -30.22
C ASP A 145 -7.81 -10.27 -29.23
N GLY A 146 -8.59 -9.79 -28.26
CA GLY A 146 -9.19 -10.63 -27.20
C GLY A 146 -8.24 -11.09 -26.09
N LYS A 147 -6.92 -10.82 -26.15
CA LYS A 147 -6.01 -11.10 -25.03
C LYS A 147 -6.20 -10.07 -23.91
N ARG A 148 -6.25 -10.56 -22.67
CA ARG A 148 -6.40 -9.72 -21.48
C ARG A 148 -5.14 -9.73 -20.62
N LYS A 149 -4.78 -8.59 -20.04
CA LYS A 149 -3.66 -8.46 -19.09
C LYS A 149 -4.02 -7.50 -17.96
N VAL A 150 -3.90 -7.93 -16.71
CA VAL A 150 -4.07 -7.04 -15.55
C VAL A 150 -2.88 -6.07 -15.49
N LYS A 151 -3.15 -4.77 -15.67
CA LYS A 151 -2.16 -3.69 -15.49
C LYS A 151 -2.05 -3.27 -14.03
N GLN A 152 -3.18 -3.21 -13.33
CA GLN A 152 -3.26 -2.88 -11.90
C GLN A 152 -4.24 -3.86 -11.25
N ALA A 153 -3.79 -4.58 -10.23
CA ALA A 153 -4.66 -5.43 -9.44
C ALA A 153 -5.62 -4.58 -8.60
N GLY A 154 -6.90 -4.96 -8.58
CA GLY A 154 -7.88 -4.33 -7.70
C GLY A 154 -7.71 -4.78 -6.25
N SER A 155 -8.24 -4.00 -5.32
CA SER A 155 -8.28 -4.35 -3.90
C SER A 155 -9.56 -3.81 -3.27
N GLU A 156 -10.20 -4.60 -2.42
CA GLU A 156 -11.38 -4.16 -1.70
C GLU A 156 -11.05 -3.00 -0.75
N GLY A 157 -11.98 -2.04 -0.69
CA GLY A 157 -12.00 -1.05 0.38
C GLY A 157 -12.44 -1.69 1.68
N SER A 158 -12.15 -1.05 2.81
CA SER A 158 -12.59 -1.55 4.11
C SER A 158 -12.74 -0.44 5.15
N VAL A 159 -13.67 -0.65 6.08
CA VAL A 159 -13.76 0.11 7.33
C VAL A 159 -13.29 -0.79 8.46
N VAL A 160 -12.30 -0.35 9.23
CA VAL A 160 -11.66 -1.16 10.28
C VAL A 160 -11.66 -0.40 11.60
N ASP A 161 -12.21 -1.03 12.64
CA ASP A 161 -12.10 -0.55 14.01
C ASP A 161 -10.87 -1.14 14.70
N THR A 162 -10.19 -0.33 15.48
CA THR A 162 -9.01 -0.75 16.27
C THR A 162 -9.33 -0.59 17.74
N PHE A 163 -9.00 -1.62 18.51
CA PHE A 163 -9.24 -1.70 19.94
C PHE A 163 -7.92 -1.84 20.69
N LYS A 164 -7.91 -1.29 21.91
CA LYS A 164 -6.81 -1.43 22.86
C LYS A 164 -7.34 -2.09 24.13
N THR A 165 -6.72 -3.19 24.52
CA THR A 165 -6.92 -3.82 25.83
C THR A 165 -5.68 -3.61 26.67
N VAL A 166 -5.85 -3.11 27.90
CA VAL A 166 -4.74 -2.90 28.84
C VAL A 166 -4.85 -3.95 29.93
N TYR A 167 -3.73 -4.61 30.24
CA TYR A 167 -3.63 -5.58 31.33
C TYR A 167 -2.68 -5.03 32.40
N ILE A 168 -3.06 -5.18 33.67
CA ILE A 168 -2.21 -4.88 34.82
C ILE A 168 -2.11 -6.15 35.65
N ASN A 169 -0.89 -6.64 35.88
CA ASN A 169 -0.63 -7.87 36.62
C ASN A 169 -1.38 -9.09 36.09
N GLY A 170 -1.66 -9.11 34.77
CA GLY A 170 -2.40 -10.19 34.11
C GLY A 170 -3.91 -9.96 34.00
N GLU A 171 -4.46 -9.00 34.74
CA GLU A 171 -5.89 -8.70 34.74
C GLU A 171 -6.27 -7.63 33.72
N SER A 172 -7.30 -7.88 32.92
CA SER A 172 -7.81 -6.91 31.95
C SER A 172 -8.45 -5.72 32.65
N GLN A 173 -8.01 -4.53 32.28
CA GLN A 173 -8.56 -3.25 32.72
C GLN A 173 -9.65 -2.74 31.76
N GLY A 174 -10.06 -3.57 30.80
CA GLY A 174 -11.06 -3.25 29.80
C GLY A 174 -10.48 -3.03 28.40
N THR A 175 -11.38 -3.12 27.43
CA THR A 175 -11.10 -2.94 26.01
C THR A 175 -11.83 -1.69 25.52
N ASN A 176 -11.09 -0.79 24.88
CA ASN A 176 -11.64 0.43 24.32
C ASN A 176 -11.37 0.49 22.82
N LYS A 177 -12.37 0.92 22.03
CA LYS A 177 -12.14 1.32 20.64
C LYS A 177 -11.32 2.60 20.62
N ILE A 178 -10.17 2.58 19.94
CA ILE A 178 -9.23 3.71 19.88
C ILE A 178 -9.27 4.46 18.54
N SER A 179 -9.71 3.81 17.47
CA SER A 179 -9.82 4.43 16.15
C SER A 179 -10.75 3.66 15.22
N ARG A 180 -11.23 4.35 14.19
CA ARG A 180 -11.80 3.78 12.96
C ARG A 180 -10.97 4.24 11.78
N SER A 181 -10.58 3.32 10.90
CA SER A 181 -9.85 3.60 9.67
C SER A 181 -10.73 3.27 8.47
N ASN A 182 -10.67 4.13 7.44
CA ASN A 182 -11.43 3.94 6.21
C ASN A 182 -10.48 3.86 5.02
N TYR A 183 -10.47 2.73 4.32
CA TYR A 183 -9.66 2.47 3.15
C TYR A 183 -10.54 2.39 1.92
N SER A 184 -10.20 3.15 0.88
CA SER A 184 -10.86 3.12 -0.41
C SER A 184 -10.52 1.84 -1.18
N ALA A 185 -11.49 1.34 -1.95
CA ALA A 185 -11.23 0.28 -2.91
C ALA A 185 -10.30 0.79 -4.02
N ILE A 186 -9.44 -0.10 -4.51
CA ILE A 186 -8.55 0.14 -5.64
C ILE A 186 -9.18 -0.53 -6.86
N THR A 187 -9.51 0.25 -7.89
CA THR A 187 -10.01 -0.28 -9.17
C THR A 187 -8.97 -1.19 -9.83
N GLN A 188 -9.42 -2.36 -10.30
CA GLN A 188 -8.64 -3.22 -11.18
C GLN A 188 -8.61 -2.64 -12.60
N ILE A 189 -7.43 -2.55 -13.20
CA ILE A 189 -7.27 -2.12 -14.59
C ILE A 189 -6.87 -3.34 -15.43
N GLU A 190 -7.71 -3.71 -16.39
CA GLU A 190 -7.46 -4.77 -17.37
C GLU A 190 -7.20 -4.16 -18.75
N LEU A 191 -6.09 -4.52 -19.37
CA LEU A 191 -5.78 -4.22 -20.75
C LEU A 191 -6.44 -5.27 -21.64
N VAL A 192 -7.23 -4.82 -22.61
CA VAL A 192 -7.91 -5.69 -23.59
C VAL A 192 -7.28 -5.45 -24.95
N GLY A 193 -6.70 -6.51 -25.53
CA GLY A 193 -6.02 -6.44 -26.80
C GLY A 193 -6.96 -6.19 -27.97
N THR A 194 -6.55 -5.30 -28.86
CA THR A 194 -7.28 -4.94 -30.09
C THR A 194 -6.43 -5.11 -31.35
N LYS A 195 -5.21 -5.65 -31.21
CA LYS A 195 -4.33 -5.91 -32.35
C LYS A 195 -4.87 -7.09 -33.14
N LYS A 196 -5.53 -6.80 -34.26
CA LYS A 196 -5.90 -7.81 -35.25
C LYS A 196 -4.64 -8.44 -35.82
N ASN A 197 -4.62 -9.76 -35.94
CA ASN A 197 -3.63 -10.41 -36.78
C ASN A 197 -3.99 -10.08 -38.24
N GLU A 198 -3.03 -9.55 -39.00
CA GLU A 198 -3.14 -9.55 -40.46
C GLU A 198 -3.17 -11.00 -40.89
N ILE A 199 -4.36 -11.51 -41.24
CA ILE A 199 -4.47 -12.74 -41.98
C ILE A 199 -3.90 -12.40 -43.36
N ALA A 200 -2.74 -12.96 -43.68
CA ALA A 200 -2.23 -12.96 -45.03
C ALA A 200 -3.21 -13.78 -45.89
N ASP A 201 -4.22 -13.12 -46.46
CA ASP A 201 -5.01 -13.68 -47.56
C ASP A 201 -4.04 -13.94 -48.72
N THR A 202 -3.55 -15.17 -48.80
CA THR A 202 -2.89 -15.65 -50.01
C THR A 202 -4.01 -16.24 -50.86
N PRO A 203 -4.37 -15.67 -52.03
CA PRO A 203 -5.38 -16.28 -52.89
C PRO A 203 -4.86 -17.63 -53.37
N ALA A 204 -5.66 -18.68 -53.21
CA ALA A 204 -5.36 -19.99 -53.81
C ALA A 204 -5.35 -19.83 -55.34
N ALA A 205 -4.18 -19.94 -55.95
CA ALA A 205 -4.04 -19.98 -57.40
C ALA A 205 -4.66 -21.30 -57.91
N ALA A 206 -5.76 -21.20 -58.65
CA ALA A 206 -6.34 -22.30 -59.40
C ALA A 206 -5.38 -22.73 -60.51
N ALA A 207 -4.85 -23.94 -60.43
CA ALA A 207 -4.10 -24.56 -61.52
C ALA A 207 -5.10 -25.17 -62.52
N PHE A 208 -5.38 -24.46 -63.60
CA PHE A 208 -5.89 -25.05 -64.84
C PHE A 208 -4.71 -25.67 -65.58
N GLY A 209 -4.65 -27.00 -65.63
CA GLY A 209 -3.75 -27.73 -66.51
C GLY A 209 -4.46 -28.07 -67.81
N GLU A 210 -4.27 -27.27 -68.85
CA GLU A 210 -4.48 -27.69 -70.24
C GLU A 210 -3.17 -28.30 -70.75
N THR A 211 -3.17 -29.60 -71.06
CA THR A 211 -2.09 -30.21 -71.84
C THR A 211 -2.46 -30.19 -73.32
N TYR A 212 -1.66 -29.44 -74.06
CA TYR A 212 -1.61 -29.32 -75.51
C TYR A 212 -1.38 -30.67 -76.23
N VAL A 213 -1.95 -30.77 -77.43
CA VAL A 213 -1.82 -31.87 -78.40
C VAL A 213 -0.81 -31.47 -79.49
N GLY A 214 -0.06 -32.46 -80.01
CA GLY A 214 0.75 -32.41 -81.24
C GLY A 214 2.20 -32.84 -80.98
N ASP A 215 2.82 -33.78 -81.70
CA ASP A 215 2.71 -34.02 -83.13
C ASP A 215 3.20 -35.43 -83.55
N ASP A 216 2.76 -35.78 -84.76
CA ASP A 216 2.91 -36.93 -85.64
C ASP A 216 4.18 -37.81 -85.59
N THR A 217 3.96 -39.12 -85.79
CA THR A 217 4.69 -39.89 -86.82
C THR A 217 3.98 -41.20 -87.23
N ILE A 218 3.44 -41.19 -88.46
CA ILE A 218 3.51 -42.20 -89.54
C ILE A 218 3.06 -43.66 -89.23
N GLN A 219 1.98 -44.12 -89.88
CA GLN A 219 2.05 -45.20 -90.90
C GLN A 219 0.75 -45.33 -91.72
N GLN A 220 0.93 -45.19 -93.05
CA GLN A 220 0.14 -45.62 -94.22
C GLN A 220 -1.29 -45.12 -94.41
#